data_AF-A0A7V6SJX6-F1
#
_entry.id   AF-A0A7V6SJX6-F1
#
_cell.length_a   1.000
_cell.length_b   1.000
_cell.length_c   1.000
_cell.angle_alpha   90.00
_cell.angle_beta   90.00
_cell.angle_gamma   90.00
#
_symmetry.space_group_name_H-M   'P 1'
#
loop_
_entity.id
_entity.type
_entity.pdbx_description
1 polymer ?
#
loop_
_entity_poly.entity_id
_entity_poly.type
_entity_poly.pdbx_seq_one_letter_code
_entity_poly.pdbx_strand_id
1 'polypeptide(L)' 'MDRIAVERVVDGAAQGAAPSLRAPERDAAISLLARRGLSDGEIATRMGVSRRTVLRHRTRMGLPAHAA' A
#
# COMPACT_ATOMS: atom_id res chain seq x y z
N MET A 1 4.74 -14.72 -10.74
CA MET A 1 3.82 -13.71 -10.18
C MET A 1 3.29 -14.27 -8.88
N ASP A 2 3.95 -14.00 -7.75
CA ASP A 2 3.65 -14.68 -6.49
C ASP A 2 2.58 -13.91 -5.70
N ARG A 3 1.34 -14.39 -5.81
CA ARG A 3 0.15 -13.82 -5.17
C ARG A 3 0.24 -13.88 -3.63
N ILE A 4 1.09 -14.76 -3.09
CA ILE A 4 1.28 -15.00 -1.65
C ILE A 4 2.06 -13.86 -0.97
N ALA A 5 2.98 -13.20 -1.68
CA ALA A 5 3.78 -12.11 -1.11
C ALA A 5 2.94 -10.87 -0.79
N VAL A 6 1.95 -10.56 -1.64
CA VAL A 6 1.02 -9.44 -1.44
C VAL A 6 0.08 -9.74 -0.28
N GLU A 7 -0.39 -10.99 -0.16
CA GLU A 7 -1.32 -11.41 0.89
C GLU A 7 -0.68 -11.38 2.29
N ARG A 8 0.60 -11.77 2.43
CA ARG A 8 1.30 -11.71 3.73
C ARG A 8 1.56 -10.28 4.23
N VAL A 9 1.80 -9.32 3.33
CA VAL A 9 1.83 -7.89 3.69
C VAL A 9 0.46 -7.45 4.23
N VAL A 10 -0.60 -8.06 3.71
CA VAL A 10 -1.98 -7.70 4.03
C VAL A 10 -2.53 -8.42 5.27
N ASP A 11 -1.97 -9.55 5.71
CA ASP A 11 -2.47 -10.31 6.87
C ASP A 11 -1.56 -10.32 8.11
N GLY A 12 -0.38 -9.70 8.04
CA GLY A 12 0.42 -9.39 9.23
C GLY A 12 1.63 -10.29 9.42
N ALA A 13 2.76 -9.85 8.87
CA ALA A 13 4.10 -10.16 9.36
C ALA A 13 5.11 -9.21 8.70
N ALA A 14 5.10 -7.95 9.14
CA ALA A 14 6.25 -7.00 9.11
C ALA A 14 5.74 -5.58 9.42
N GLN A 15 5.38 -5.31 10.68
CA GLN A 15 5.45 -3.92 11.13
C GLN A 15 6.92 -3.48 11.02
N GLY A 16 7.20 -2.55 10.10
CA GLY A 16 8.46 -1.79 10.10
C GLY A 16 9.57 -2.23 9.15
N ALA A 17 9.36 -3.19 8.24
CA ALA A 17 10.38 -3.55 7.26
C ALA A 17 9.82 -3.72 5.85
N ALA A 18 9.92 -2.67 5.03
CA ALA A 18 9.90 -2.85 3.58
C ALA A 18 10.74 -1.81 2.81
N PRO A 19 12.08 -1.86 2.87
CA PRO A 19 12.92 -1.31 1.81
C PRO A 19 13.19 -2.40 0.75
N SER A 20 12.16 -3.05 0.20
CA SER A 20 12.37 -4.00 -0.92
C SER A 20 11.15 -4.29 -1.80
N LEU A 21 10.02 -3.60 -1.62
CA LEU A 21 8.96 -3.62 -2.64
C LEU A 21 9.37 -2.75 -3.82
N ARG A 22 9.46 -3.35 -5.01
CA ARG A 22 9.66 -2.63 -6.27
C ARG A 22 8.43 -1.75 -6.54
N ALA A 23 8.62 -0.71 -7.35
CA ALA A 23 7.55 0.23 -7.70
C ALA A 23 6.21 -0.42 -8.11
N PRO A 24 6.18 -1.47 -8.97
CA PRO A 24 4.91 -2.13 -9.33
C PRO A 24 4.27 -2.94 -8.19
N GLU A 25 5.05 -3.54 -7.29
CA GLU A 25 4.53 -4.29 -6.15
C GLU A 25 3.89 -3.36 -5.12
N ARG A 26 4.48 -2.18 -4.94
CA ARG A 26 3.94 -1.13 -4.09
C ARG A 26 2.60 -0.59 -4.62
N ASP A 27 2.49 -0.41 -5.94
CA ASP A 27 1.23 -0.01 -6.59
C ASP A 27 0.12 -1.03 -6.38
N ALA A 28 0.45 -2.32 -6.60
CA ALA A 28 -0.51 -3.41 -6.40
C ALA A 28 -1.00 -3.48 -4.94
N ALA A 29 -0.10 -3.34 -3.97
CA ALA A 29 -0.46 -3.31 -2.55
C ALA A 29 -1.34 -2.10 -2.19
N ILE A 30 -0.98 -0.90 -2.64
CA ILE A 30 -1.78 0.32 -2.39
C ILE A 30 -3.17 0.21 -3.02
N SER A 31 -3.25 -0.27 -4.27
CA SER A 31 -4.51 -0.46 -4.98
C SER A 31 -5.40 -1.50 -4.28
N LEU A 32 -4.84 -2.62 -3.82
CA LEU A 32 -5.58 -3.64 -3.10
C LEU A 32 -6.15 -3.11 -1.78
N LEU A 33 -5.35 -2.42 -0.99
CA LEU A 33 -5.80 -1.84 0.29
C LEU A 33 -6.81 -0.70 0.07
N ALA A 34 -6.63 0.11 -0.97
CA ALA A 34 -7.60 1.14 -1.37
C ALA A 34 -8.96 0.54 -1.72
N ARG A 35 -8.98 -0.57 -2.46
CA ARG A 35 -10.21 -1.28 -2.84
C ARG A 35 -10.90 -1.96 -1.65
N ARG A 36 -10.16 -2.25 -0.57
CA ARG A 36 -10.71 -2.69 0.72
C ARG A 36 -11.30 -1.53 1.56
N GLY A 37 -11.25 -0.29 1.05
CA GLY A 37 -11.83 0.88 1.72
C GLY A 37 -10.88 1.61 2.68
N LEU A 38 -9.59 1.25 2.72
CA LEU A 38 -8.64 1.90 3.62
C LEU A 38 -8.27 3.31 3.14
N SER A 39 -8.16 4.22 4.10
CA SER A 39 -7.65 5.58 3.91
C SER A 39 -6.15 5.61 3.64
N ASP A 40 -5.63 6.73 3.11
CA ASP A 40 -4.19 6.91 2.89
C ASP A 40 -3.36 6.71 4.16
N GLY A 41 -3.91 7.11 5.32
CA GLY A 41 -3.25 6.97 6.62
C GLY A 41 -3.16 5.52 7.09
N GLU A 42 -4.23 4.76 6.96
CA GLU A 42 -4.24 3.34 7.32
C GLU A 42 -3.34 2.51 6.41
N ILE A 43 -3.34 2.81 5.11
CA ILE A 43 -2.44 2.18 4.13
C ILE A 43 -0.99 2.48 4.48
N ALA A 44 -0.68 3.74 4.80
CA ALA A 44 0.66 4.18 5.18
C ALA A 44 1.17 3.43 6.42
N THR A 45 0.36 3.37 7.48
CA THR A 45 0.66 2.64 8.72
C THR A 45 0.86 1.15 8.45
N ARG A 46 0.01 0.53 7.64
CA ARG A 46 0.11 -0.92 7.33
C ARG A 46 1.34 -1.25 6.48
N MET A 47 1.73 -0.36 5.58
CA MET A 47 2.90 -0.54 4.70
C MET A 47 4.21 0.00 5.29
N GLY A 48 4.17 0.67 6.45
CA GLY A 48 5.35 1.31 7.05
C GLY A 48 5.94 2.43 6.17
N VAL A 49 5.10 3.12 5.39
CA VAL A 49 5.52 4.23 4.52
C VAL A 49 4.82 5.52 4.95
N SER A 50 5.25 6.66 4.42
CA SER A 50 4.55 7.91 4.66
C SER A 50 3.24 7.99 3.87
N ARG A 51 2.24 8.69 4.43
CA ARG A 51 1.00 9.05 3.73
C ARG A 51 1.28 9.72 2.38
N ARG A 52 2.30 10.58 2.32
CA ARG A 52 2.74 11.26 1.08
C ARG A 52 3.20 10.28 0.00
N THR A 53 3.85 9.17 0.38
CA THR A 53 4.18 8.09 -0.55
C THR A 53 2.90 7.46 -1.10
N VAL A 54 1.94 7.09 -0.23
CA VAL A 54 0.66 6.50 -0.67
C VAL A 54 -0.08 7.42 -1.64
N LEU A 55 -0.19 8.72 -1.31
CA LEU A 55 -0.85 9.72 -2.14
C LEU A 55 -0.20 9.84 -3.53
N ARG A 56 1.14 9.89 -3.60
CA ARG A 56 1.88 9.95 -4.88
C ARG A 56 1.59 8.72 -5.74
N HIS A 57 1.57 7.54 -5.14
CA HIS A 57 1.27 6.29 -5.83
C HIS A 57 -0.20 6.24 -6.29
N ARG A 58 -1.17 6.63 -5.44
CA ARG A 58 -2.59 6.76 -5.83
C ARG A 58 -2.78 7.72 -7.00
N THR A 59 -2.15 8.90 -6.94
CA THR A 59 -2.21 9.92 -8.00
C THR A 59 -1.68 9.37 -9.32
N ARG A 60 -0.54 8.66 -9.29
CA ARG A 60 0.04 8.04 -10.49
C ARG A 60 -0.88 6.97 -11.10
N MET A 61 -1.66 6.27 -10.27
CA MET A 61 -2.61 5.24 -10.71
C MET A 61 -4.01 5.80 -11.05
N GLY A 62 -4.25 7.10 -10.87
CA GLY A 62 -5.58 7.69 -11.05
C GLY A 62 -6.61 7.23 -10.00
N LEU A 63 -6.17 6.73 -8.84
CA LEU A 63 -7.06 6.32 -7.75
C LEU A 63 -7.49 7.54 -6.93
N PRO A 64 -8.77 7.65 -6.53
CA PRO A 64 -9.23 8.72 -5.67
C PRO A 64 -8.48 8.69 -4.34
N ALA A 65 -7.96 9.86 -3.94
CA ALA A 65 -7.31 10.03 -2.66
C ALA A 65 -8.37 10.02 -1.56
N HIS A 66 -8.17 9.18 -0.55
CA HIS A 66 -9.04 9.13 0.62
C HIS A 66 -8.24 9.58 1.83
N ALA A 67 -8.39 10.87 2.14
CA ALA A 67 -8.09 11.40 3.45
C ALA A 67 -9.19 10.91 4.41
N ALA A 68 -8.88 9.96 5.29
CA ALA A 68 -9.63 9.85 6.54
C ALA A 68 -9.39 11.13 7.36
#